data_AF-A0A285UFD0-F1
#
_entry.id   AF-A0A285UFD0-F1
#
_cell.length_a   1.000
_cell.length_b   1.000
_cell.length_c   1.000
_cell.angle_alpha   90.00
_cell.angle_beta   90.00
_cell.angle_gamma   90.00
#
_symmetry.space_group_name_H-M   'P 1'
#
loop_
_entity.id
_entity.type
_entity.pdbx_description
1 polymer ?
#
loop_
_entity_poly.entity_id
_entity_poly.type
_entity_poly.pdbx_seq_one_letter_code
_entity_poly.pdbx_strand_id
1 'polypeptide(L)'
;MSTKTEKFNVTVKCGNKTYAPGKPVPLGGKTGLSDEEVASLRANFGDWTGGPESGAQNQSNEVANLQATLDTIRDERDMLLERASEAEKELFEVQKELNKGSDATLVSRIDAVTKERDQLIEDNKVLADRVAALEAAAKSGAGK
;
A
#
# COMPACT_ATOMS: atom_id res chain seq x y z
N MET A 1 -26.10 41.00 44.80
CA MET A 1 -26.11 39.58 44.40
C MET A 1 -25.87 39.52 42.90
N SER A 2 -24.68 39.13 42.44
CA SER A 2 -24.44 38.95 41.00
C SER A 2 -25.12 37.66 40.53
N THR A 3 -25.99 37.76 39.54
CA THR A 3 -26.61 36.58 38.91
C THR A 3 -25.53 35.80 38.16
N LYS A 4 -25.39 34.50 38.43
CA LYS A 4 -24.48 33.63 37.67
C LYS A 4 -24.96 33.57 36.22
N THR A 5 -24.06 33.73 35.26
CA THR A 5 -24.40 33.69 33.83
C THR A 5 -23.39 32.83 33.07
N GLU A 6 -23.82 32.27 31.94
CA GLU A 6 -23.00 31.45 31.05
C GLU A 6 -23.28 31.80 29.58
N LYS A 7 -22.33 31.51 28.68
CA LYS A 7 -22.47 31.75 27.24
C LYS A 7 -22.61 30.42 26.52
N PHE A 8 -23.41 30.41 25.45
CA PHE A 8 -23.72 29.22 24.67
C PHE A 8 -23.49 29.46 23.18
N ASN A 9 -23.20 28.38 22.43
CA ASN A 9 -23.02 28.41 20.96
C ASN A 9 -24.34 28.61 20.20
N VAL A 10 -25.47 28.59 20.90
CA VAL A 10 -26.82 28.66 20.33
C VAL A 10 -27.64 29.80 20.91
N THR A 11 -28.73 30.11 20.22
CA THR A 11 -29.75 31.02 20.77
C THR A 11 -30.49 30.31 21.90
N VAL A 12 -30.55 30.94 23.07
CA VAL A 12 -31.20 30.37 24.26
C VAL A 12 -32.38 31.23 24.68
N LYS A 13 -33.51 30.62 25.01
CA LYS A 13 -34.69 31.34 25.53
C LYS A 13 -34.90 30.99 27.00
N CYS A 14 -34.94 32.01 27.86
CA CYS A 14 -35.25 31.86 29.28
C CYS A 14 -36.46 32.74 29.63
N GLY A 15 -37.60 32.09 29.93
CA GLY A 15 -38.88 32.78 30.10
C GLY A 15 -39.24 33.62 28.87
N ASN A 16 -39.39 34.94 29.06
CA ASN A 16 -39.76 35.88 28.00
C ASN A 16 -38.56 36.49 27.26
N LYS A 17 -37.32 36.16 27.64
CA LYS A 17 -36.11 36.70 27.01
C LYS A 17 -35.43 35.68 26.12
N THR A 18 -34.92 36.14 24.98
CA THR A 18 -34.13 35.36 24.04
C THR A 18 -32.72 35.94 23.99
N TYR A 19 -31.71 35.09 24.11
CA TYR A 19 -30.30 35.41 24.17
C TYR A 19 -29.64 34.85 22.92
N ALA A 20 -29.06 35.73 22.10
CA ALA A 20 -28.27 35.32 20.95
C ALA A 20 -27.02 34.52 21.37
N PRO A 21 -26.42 33.71 20.47
CA PRO A 21 -25.17 33.00 20.75
C PRO A 21 -24.10 33.91 21.33
N GLY A 22 -23.36 33.42 22.32
CA GLY A 22 -22.29 34.17 23.00
C GLY A 22 -22.75 35.29 23.94
N LYS A 23 -24.06 35.57 24.05
CA LYS A 23 -24.60 36.49 25.07
C LYS A 23 -24.70 35.78 26.42
N PRO A 24 -24.45 36.50 27.54
CA PRO A 24 -24.57 35.93 28.88
C PRO A 24 -26.02 35.58 29.21
N VAL A 25 -26.28 34.31 29.46
CA VAL A 25 -27.58 33.72 29.82
C VAL A 25 -27.58 33.43 31.32
N PRO A 26 -28.60 33.86 32.09
CA PRO A 26 -28.67 33.61 33.52
C PRO A 26 -28.84 32.13 33.85
N LEU A 27 -28.16 31.69 34.91
CA LEU A 27 -28.26 30.34 35.48
C LEU A 27 -29.02 30.40 36.81
N GLY A 28 -29.91 29.41 37.02
CA GLY A 28 -30.69 29.24 38.22
C GLY A 28 -31.76 30.32 38.47
N GLY A 29 -32.55 30.12 39.52
CA GLY A 29 -33.68 30.99 39.87
C GLY A 29 -34.88 30.85 38.93
N LYS A 30 -35.90 31.70 39.09
CA LYS A 30 -37.18 31.60 38.35
C LYS A 30 -37.07 31.90 36.84
N THR A 31 -36.00 32.53 36.41
CA THR A 31 -35.85 33.07 35.04
C THR A 31 -34.55 32.65 34.37
N GLY A 32 -33.75 31.78 34.99
CA GLY A 32 -32.49 31.26 34.46
C GLY A 32 -32.60 29.78 34.12
N LEU A 33 -31.59 29.26 33.43
CA LEU A 33 -31.51 27.85 33.08
C LEU A 33 -31.26 26.98 34.32
N SER A 34 -31.86 25.79 34.35
CA SER A 34 -31.48 24.75 35.31
C SER A 34 -30.14 24.10 34.94
N ASP A 35 -29.50 23.44 35.89
CA ASP A 35 -28.23 22.75 35.64
C ASP A 35 -28.40 21.62 34.60
N GLU A 36 -29.56 20.97 34.55
CA GLU A 36 -29.89 19.97 33.54
C GLU A 36 -30.01 20.56 32.14
N GLU A 37 -30.60 21.75 32.00
CA GLU A 37 -30.69 22.46 30.72
C GLU A 37 -29.31 22.88 30.24
N VAL A 38 -28.45 23.37 31.15
CA VAL A 38 -27.05 23.70 30.84
C VAL A 38 -26.29 22.47 30.36
N ALA A 39 -26.41 21.35 31.09
CA ALA A 39 -25.74 20.10 30.72
C ALA A 39 -26.21 19.59 29.35
N SER A 40 -27.51 19.67 29.06
CA SER A 40 -28.06 19.30 27.76
C SER A 40 -27.55 20.23 26.65
N LEU A 41 -27.50 21.53 26.87
CA LEU A 41 -26.98 22.49 25.89
C LEU A 41 -25.51 22.22 25.58
N ARG A 42 -24.69 21.92 26.59
CA ARG A 42 -23.28 21.56 26.38
C ARG A 42 -23.11 20.21 25.69
N ALA A 43 -23.93 19.21 26.05
CA ALA A 43 -23.88 17.90 25.41
C ALA A 43 -24.24 17.97 23.91
N ASN A 44 -25.18 18.84 23.54
CA ASN A 44 -25.65 18.95 22.15
C ASN A 44 -24.87 19.97 21.31
N PHE A 45 -24.37 21.04 21.92
CA PHE A 45 -23.77 22.18 21.20
C PHE A 45 -22.33 22.49 21.61
N GLY A 46 -21.73 21.70 22.50
CA GLY A 46 -20.39 21.90 23.03
C GLY A 46 -20.27 23.09 23.99
N ASP A 47 -19.09 23.23 24.60
CA ASP A 47 -18.75 24.42 25.38
C ASP A 47 -18.55 25.64 24.45
N TRP A 48 -18.83 26.84 24.96
CA TRP A 48 -18.58 28.07 24.21
C TRP A 48 -17.07 28.30 24.01
N THR A 49 -16.61 28.27 22.75
CA THR A 49 -15.19 28.43 22.40
C THR A 49 -14.80 29.85 21.96
N GLY A 50 -15.74 30.81 21.98
CA GLY A 50 -15.52 32.18 21.50
C GLY A 50 -16.34 32.52 20.26
N GLY A 51 -16.43 33.81 19.94
CA GLY A 51 -17.15 34.27 18.74
C GLY A 51 -16.31 34.03 17.47
N PRO A 52 -16.83 34.34 16.27
CA PRO A 52 -16.08 34.19 15.02
C PRO A 52 -14.72 34.92 15.02
N GLU A 53 -14.56 35.96 15.84
CA GLU A 53 -13.28 36.66 16.02
C GLU A 53 -12.24 35.89 16.85
N SER A 54 -12.66 34.90 17.63
CA SER A 54 -11.78 34.07 18.47
C SER A 54 -11.17 32.88 17.71
N GLY A 55 -11.72 32.53 16.53
CA GLY A 55 -11.29 31.38 15.72
C GLY A 55 -10.21 31.68 14.67
N ALA A 56 -10.02 32.95 14.29
CA ALA A 56 -9.11 33.33 13.21
C ALA A 56 -7.64 32.94 13.47
N GLN A 57 -7.21 32.97 14.73
CA GLN A 57 -5.82 32.65 15.10
C GLN A 57 -5.53 31.15 15.10
N ASN A 58 -6.51 30.29 15.44
CA ASN A 58 -6.32 28.84 15.41
C ASN A 58 -6.39 28.28 13.98
N GLN A 59 -7.27 28.81 13.14
CA GLN A 59 -7.36 28.41 11.73
C GLN A 59 -6.06 28.69 10.96
N SER A 60 -5.38 29.81 11.25
CA SER A 60 -4.11 30.13 10.59
C SER A 60 -2.99 29.13 10.88
N ASN A 61 -2.92 28.61 12.11
CA ASN A 61 -1.89 27.63 12.51
C ASN A 61 -2.18 26.24 11.94
N GLU A 62 -3.46 25.83 11.93
CA GLU A 62 -3.87 24.56 11.32
C GLU A 62 -3.59 24.54 9.81
N VAL A 63 -3.88 25.63 9.11
CA VAL A 63 -3.59 25.76 7.67
C VAL A 63 -2.10 25.67 7.39
N ALA A 64 -1.25 26.34 8.19
CA ALA A 64 0.21 26.26 8.05
C ALA A 64 0.74 24.83 8.27
N ASN A 65 0.22 24.11 9.27
CA ASN A 65 0.61 22.74 9.55
C ASN A 65 0.17 21.77 8.44
N LEU A 66 -1.03 21.95 7.90
CA LEU A 66 -1.52 21.16 6.76
C LEU A 66 -0.68 21.40 5.50
N GLN A 67 -0.28 22.64 5.26
CA GLN A 67 0.60 22.99 4.14
C GLN A 67 1.96 22.32 4.26
N ALA A 68 2.59 22.39 5.44
CA ALA A 68 3.87 21.71 5.69
C ALA A 68 3.78 20.19 5.52
N THR A 69 2.67 19.60 5.99
CA THR A 69 2.40 18.16 5.82
C THR A 69 2.25 17.79 4.35
N LEU A 70 1.54 18.61 3.56
CA LEU A 70 1.37 18.38 2.12
C LEU A 70 2.69 18.45 1.37
N ASP A 71 3.58 19.36 1.74
CA ASP A 71 4.88 19.48 1.09
C ASP A 71 5.77 18.27 1.43
N THR A 72 5.77 17.79 2.68
CA THR A 72 6.45 16.54 3.05
C THR A 72 5.92 15.34 2.26
N ILE A 73 4.60 15.20 2.13
CA ILE A 73 3.99 14.10 1.36
C ILE A 73 4.38 14.16 -0.12
N ARG A 74 4.52 15.36 -0.70
CA ARG A 74 4.96 15.52 -2.10
C ARG A 74 6.41 15.07 -2.28
N ASP A 75 7.29 15.48 -1.37
CA ASP A 75 8.70 15.08 -1.41
C ASP A 75 8.84 13.55 -1.27
N GLU A 76 8.10 12.94 -0.33
CA GLU A 76 8.07 11.48 -0.16
C GLU A 76 7.56 10.75 -1.40
N ARG A 77 6.49 11.26 -2.03
CA ARG A 77 5.95 10.70 -3.27
C ARG A 77 6.99 10.74 -4.39
N ASP A 78 7.69 11.85 -4.54
CA ASP A 78 8.64 12.03 -5.64
C ASP A 78 9.85 11.09 -5.47
N MET A 79 10.34 10.92 -4.23
CA MET A 79 11.37 9.92 -3.91
C MET A 79 10.90 8.48 -4.18
N LEU A 80 9.64 8.15 -3.85
CA LEU A 80 9.09 6.81 -4.10
C LEU A 80 8.93 6.53 -5.59
N LEU A 81 8.56 7.53 -6.39
CA LEU A 81 8.46 7.41 -7.85
C LEU A 81 9.82 7.17 -8.49
N GLU A 82 10.86 7.88 -8.05
CA GLU A 82 12.23 7.67 -8.52
C GLU A 82 12.70 6.24 -8.20
N ARG A 83 12.52 5.80 -6.95
CA ARG A 83 12.89 4.44 -6.53
C ARG A 83 12.13 3.35 -7.27
N ALA A 84 10.84 3.57 -7.56
CA ALA A 84 10.05 2.64 -8.36
C ALA A 84 10.60 2.53 -9.79
N SER A 85 10.98 3.65 -10.40
CA SER A 85 11.58 3.67 -11.74
C SER A 85 12.92 2.93 -11.79
N GLU A 86 13.74 3.04 -10.73
CA GLU A 86 14.99 2.29 -10.62
C GLU A 86 14.73 0.79 -10.48
N ALA A 87 13.81 0.38 -9.61
CA ALA A 87 13.45 -1.02 -9.42
C ALA A 87 12.88 -1.67 -10.69
N GLU A 88 12.09 -0.93 -11.48
CA GLU A 88 11.57 -1.41 -12.77
C GLU A 88 12.71 -1.65 -13.78
N LYS A 89 13.72 -0.76 -13.82
CA LYS A 89 14.91 -0.94 -14.67
C LYS A 89 15.72 -2.15 -14.25
N GLU A 90 15.94 -2.34 -12.94
CA GLU A 90 16.65 -3.50 -12.41
C GLU A 90 15.92 -4.80 -12.76
N LEU A 91 14.60 -4.84 -12.56
CA LEU A 91 13.78 -6.01 -12.90
C LEU A 91 13.87 -6.34 -14.39
N PHE A 92 13.82 -5.32 -15.25
CA PHE A 92 13.98 -5.50 -16.69
C PHE A 92 15.34 -6.10 -17.07
N GLU A 93 16.44 -5.60 -16.50
CA GLU A 93 17.78 -6.14 -16.77
C GLU A 93 17.94 -7.56 -16.21
N VAL A 94 17.42 -7.85 -15.01
CA VAL A 94 17.43 -9.22 -14.45
C VAL A 94 16.64 -10.18 -15.35
N GLN A 95 15.46 -9.79 -15.81
CA GLN A 95 14.63 -10.63 -16.69
C GLN A 95 15.33 -10.91 -18.02
N LYS A 96 16.00 -9.89 -18.58
CA LYS A 96 16.77 -10.01 -19.82
C LYS A 96 17.95 -10.96 -19.66
N GLU A 97 18.69 -10.89 -18.56
CA GLU A 97 19.81 -11.80 -18.28
C GLU A 97 19.33 -13.23 -18.01
N LEU A 98 18.20 -13.40 -17.30
CA LEU A 98 17.57 -14.72 -17.12
C LEU A 98 17.21 -15.36 -18.47
N ASN A 99 16.55 -14.61 -19.35
CA ASN A 99 16.14 -15.11 -20.67
C ASN A 99 17.35 -15.46 -21.56
N LYS A 100 18.40 -14.63 -21.57
CA LYS A 100 19.64 -14.93 -22.31
C LYS A 100 20.36 -16.17 -21.77
N GLY A 101 20.48 -16.28 -20.45
CA GLY A 101 21.22 -17.35 -19.79
C GLY A 101 20.55 -18.71 -19.94
N SER A 102 19.23 -18.77 -19.75
CA SER A 102 18.47 -20.02 -19.79
C SER A 102 18.32 -20.56 -21.21
N ASP A 103 17.99 -19.74 -22.20
CA ASP A 103 17.70 -20.25 -23.55
C ASP A 103 18.97 -20.69 -24.27
N ALA A 104 20.06 -19.91 -24.20
CA ALA A 104 21.30 -20.25 -24.90
C ALA A 104 21.97 -21.53 -24.34
N THR A 105 21.96 -21.70 -23.01
CA THR A 105 22.55 -22.89 -22.38
C THR A 105 21.70 -24.14 -22.59
N LEU A 106 20.37 -24.03 -22.53
CA LEU A 106 19.47 -25.15 -22.77
C LEU A 106 19.54 -25.61 -24.24
N VAL A 107 19.53 -24.69 -25.20
CA VAL A 107 19.67 -25.02 -26.62
C VAL A 107 21.00 -25.73 -26.89
N SER A 108 22.12 -25.19 -26.38
CA SER A 108 23.43 -25.83 -26.55
C SER A 108 23.48 -27.24 -25.94
N ARG A 109 22.79 -27.46 -24.82
CA ARG A 109 22.76 -28.77 -24.15
C ARG A 109 21.87 -29.76 -24.90
N ILE A 110 20.75 -29.31 -25.46
CA ILE A 110 19.89 -30.11 -26.34
C ILE A 110 20.66 -30.55 -27.58
N ASP A 111 21.41 -29.65 -28.21
CA ASP A 111 22.23 -29.96 -29.38
C ASP A 111 23.33 -30.98 -29.06
N ALA A 112 24.01 -30.82 -27.93
CA ALA A 112 25.04 -31.75 -27.47
C ALA A 112 24.47 -33.16 -27.21
N VAL A 113 23.37 -33.25 -26.45
CA VAL A 113 22.70 -34.53 -26.15
C VAL A 113 22.13 -35.17 -27.41
N THR A 114 21.62 -34.38 -28.35
CA THR A 114 21.13 -34.87 -29.64
C THR A 114 22.25 -35.51 -30.46
N LYS A 115 23.40 -34.84 -30.57
CA LYS A 115 24.58 -35.40 -31.27
C LYS A 115 25.09 -36.69 -30.60
N GLU A 116 25.16 -36.71 -29.28
CA GLU A 116 25.58 -37.90 -28.54
C GLU A 116 24.62 -39.07 -28.76
N ARG A 117 23.31 -38.83 -28.71
CA ARG A 117 22.28 -39.84 -29.01
C ARG A 117 22.46 -40.40 -30.43
N ASP A 118 22.64 -39.54 -31.43
CA ASP A 118 22.74 -39.99 -32.83
C ASP A 118 24.01 -40.81 -33.06
N GLN A 119 25.13 -40.45 -32.42
CA GLN A 119 26.35 -41.25 -32.44
C GLN A 119 26.15 -42.63 -31.78
N LEU A 120 25.50 -42.67 -30.61
CA LEU A 120 25.22 -43.93 -29.92
C LEU A 120 24.29 -44.84 -30.74
N ILE A 121 23.36 -44.28 -31.52
CA ILE A 121 22.52 -45.05 -32.43
C ILE A 121 23.37 -45.74 -33.51
N GLU A 122 24.30 -45.00 -34.13
CA GLU A 122 25.18 -45.56 -35.16
C GLU A 122 26.14 -46.61 -34.58
N ASP A 123 26.73 -46.33 -33.41
CA ASP A 123 27.63 -47.27 -32.72
C ASP A 123 26.89 -48.58 -32.37
N ASN A 124 25.65 -48.48 -31.88
CA ASN A 124 24.82 -49.65 -31.59
C ASN A 124 24.50 -50.47 -32.84
N LYS A 125 24.29 -49.83 -33.98
CA LYS A 125 24.08 -50.52 -35.26
C LYS A 125 25.33 -51.28 -35.68
N VAL A 126 26.51 -50.65 -35.61
CA VAL A 126 27.80 -51.29 -35.89
C VAL A 126 28.04 -52.48 -34.96
N LEU A 127 27.73 -52.34 -33.67
CA LEU A 127 27.84 -53.42 -32.69
C LEU A 127 26.88 -54.57 -33.02
N ALA A 128 25.63 -54.28 -33.37
CA ALA A 128 24.66 -55.29 -33.77
C ALA A 128 25.13 -56.09 -35.00
N ASP A 129 25.66 -55.41 -36.02
CA ASP A 129 26.22 -56.07 -37.21
C ASP A 129 27.42 -56.98 -36.86
N ARG A 130 28.30 -56.52 -35.97
CA ARG A 130 29.44 -57.32 -35.48
C ARG A 130 28.99 -58.54 -34.69
N VAL A 131 28.00 -58.38 -33.81
CA VAL A 131 27.42 -59.49 -33.04
C VAL A 131 26.83 -60.53 -33.98
N ALA A 132 26.04 -60.12 -34.96
CA ALA A 132 25.45 -61.02 -35.95
C ALA A 132 26.53 -61.81 -36.75
N ALA A 133 27.61 -61.14 -37.16
CA ALA A 133 28.73 -61.78 -37.84
C ALA A 133 29.44 -62.82 -36.97
N LEU A 134 29.69 -62.49 -35.69
CA LEU A 134 30.32 -63.42 -34.74
C LEU A 134 29.43 -64.63 -34.44
N GLU A 135 28.12 -64.41 -34.27
CA GLU A 135 27.16 -65.49 -34.07
C GLU A 135 27.09 -66.44 -35.28
N ALA A 136 27.12 -65.90 -36.50
CA ALA A 136 27.16 -66.70 -37.73
C ALA A 136 28.46 -67.53 -37.81
N ALA A 137 29.61 -66.91 -37.52
CA ALA A 137 30.90 -67.59 -37.49
C ALA A 137 30.92 -68.74 -36.47
N ALA A 138 30.43 -68.50 -35.24
CA ALA A 138 30.34 -69.52 -34.20
C ALA A 138 29.45 -70.70 -34.60
N LYS A 139 28.30 -70.45 -35.24
CA LYS A 139 27.41 -71.50 -35.76
C LYS A 139 28.06 -72.32 -36.88
N SER A 140 28.86 -71.69 -37.75
CA SER A 140 29.55 -72.37 -38.85
C SER A 140 30.81 -73.14 -38.41
N GLY A 141 31.47 -72.73 -37.32
CA GLY A 141 32.67 -73.35 -36.79
C GLY A 141 32.42 -74.55 -35.87
N ALA A 142 31.23 -74.67 -35.28
CA ALA A 142 30.84 -75.77 -34.40
C ALA A 142 30.49 -77.09 -35.14
N GLY A 143 30.70 -77.15 -36.47
CA GLY A 143 30.37 -78.29 -37.33
C GLY A 143 31.56 -79.03 -37.95
N LYS A 144 32.76 -78.92 -37.38
CA LYS A 144 33.95 -79.72 -37.77
C LYS A 144 34.52 -80.48 -36.59
#